data_AF-A0A7T4YDU7-F1
#
_entry.id   AF-A0A7T4YDU7-F1
#
_cell.length_a   1.000
_cell.length_b   1.000
_cell.length_c   1.000
_cell.angle_alpha   90.00
_cell.angle_beta   90.00
_cell.angle_gamma   90.00
#
_symmetry.space_group_name_H-M   'P 1'
#
loop_
_entity.id
_entity.type
_entity.pdbx_description
1 polymer ?
#
loop_
_entity_poly.entity_id
_entity_poly.type
_entity_poly.pdbx_seq_one_letter_code
_entity_poly.pdbx_strand_id
1 'polypeptide(L)'
;MTEAEKIVATYVVRCRAAEIEEQAMGIALEQTVEVPMGLVKKEAWVSEHVVGEVRRVREVGELGEEKLFEVEIGYASWLANGQLPQLLNLLYGNISIQNNIRLVDVVFGEGFLGKFKGSNHGIDGVRRKLGVLGRPLLATAIKPRGVGDERYAEIARGFAIGGGDIVKDDHNLVDDSVEAFEERVRLCHEAVMDVNVRTGRNCLYFPNVCAKYGELDRYLEVVKRIGISGVLISPMLVGLDAVRYVAEKYGVVVMSHPTHAGTFFHDREHGIEPGVLLGSIYRLAGVDITVYPNYGGRFGFTKEECLEIAERMKCEMGGLKAGFGAPAGGMKLENMEEMMKVYGEDVVCLVGGGLLSYGEGVEEGTRVFKQAICDVFEGEEVEPKREMMGACEIGGVRDGEMVEVLRCEDWYWSGREVSEYKAAGGDLPFEKVARQELIGKFGEKTQFDLRYFEIGLGGYSSEEKHVHEHVIIVVRGKGRLRLDGGEKVEELGVMDVAYVEPGRVHQLVCDEEEGEPFGFFCIVDHERDRPVKP
;
A
#
# COMPACT_ATOMS: atom_id res chain seq x y z
N MET A 1 -11.47 31.06 0.57
CA MET A 1 -10.88 29.71 0.62
C MET A 1 -10.58 29.23 -0.79
N THR A 2 -9.44 28.58 -1.00
CA THR A 2 -9.08 27.98 -2.29
C THR A 2 -9.73 26.61 -2.45
N GLU A 3 -9.80 26.07 -3.68
CA GLU A 3 -10.29 24.69 -3.90
C GLU A 3 -9.41 23.64 -3.19
N ALA A 4 -8.12 23.92 -2.99
CA ALA A 4 -7.22 23.05 -2.22
C ALA A 4 -7.61 22.94 -0.74
N GLU A 5 -8.39 23.89 -0.21
CA GLU A 5 -8.84 23.93 1.19
C GLU A 5 -10.28 23.43 1.37
N LYS A 6 -10.89 22.87 0.32
CA LYS A 6 -12.28 22.45 0.32
C LYS A 6 -12.41 20.93 0.20
N ILE A 7 -13.45 20.38 0.81
CA ILE A 7 -13.93 19.00 0.58
C ILE A 7 -15.27 19.16 -0.13
N VAL A 8 -15.40 18.61 -1.32
CA VAL A 8 -16.64 18.69 -2.10
C VAL A 8 -17.33 17.34 -2.02
N ALA A 9 -18.49 17.29 -1.38
CA ALA A 9 -19.31 16.10 -1.29
C ALA A 9 -20.50 16.20 -2.25
N THR A 10 -20.76 15.12 -2.96
CA THR A 10 -21.88 15.00 -3.88
C THR A 10 -22.89 14.04 -3.31
N TYR A 11 -24.12 14.50 -3.15
CA TYR A 11 -25.24 13.73 -2.62
C TYR A 11 -26.29 13.51 -3.71
N VAL A 12 -26.93 12.34 -3.73
CA VAL A 12 -28.21 12.16 -4.40
C VAL A 12 -29.31 12.27 -3.36
N VAL A 13 -30.28 13.15 -3.61
CA VAL A 13 -31.40 13.46 -2.72
C VAL A 13 -32.70 13.16 -3.44
N ARG A 14 -33.56 12.31 -2.86
CA ARG A 14 -34.93 12.11 -3.35
C ARG A 14 -35.89 13.02 -2.59
N CYS A 15 -36.53 13.94 -3.30
CA CYS A 15 -37.54 14.83 -2.75
C CYS A 15 -38.48 15.37 -3.84
N ARG A 16 -39.50 16.14 -3.46
CA ARG A 16 -40.29 16.89 -4.44
C ARG A 16 -39.47 18.03 -5.01
N ALA A 17 -39.66 18.34 -6.29
CA ALA A 17 -38.91 19.41 -6.96
C ALA A 17 -39.03 20.79 -6.28
N ALA A 18 -40.13 21.06 -5.57
CA ALA A 18 -40.31 22.32 -4.84
C ALA A 18 -39.49 22.41 -3.54
N GLU A 19 -38.97 21.29 -3.04
CA GLU A 19 -38.29 21.17 -1.73
C GLU A 19 -36.76 21.18 -1.87
N ILE A 20 -36.22 21.00 -3.08
CA ILE A 20 -34.78 20.74 -3.26
C ILE A 20 -33.87 21.89 -2.77
N GLU A 21 -34.24 23.14 -2.98
CA GLU A 21 -33.44 24.28 -2.52
C GLU A 21 -33.35 24.31 -0.98
N GLU A 22 -34.45 23.98 -0.30
CA GLU A 22 -34.49 23.88 1.17
C GLU A 22 -33.70 22.65 1.65
N GLN A 23 -33.83 21.50 0.98
CA GLN A 23 -33.10 20.28 1.32
C GLN A 23 -31.59 20.45 1.13
N ALA A 24 -31.14 21.02 0.01
CA ALA A 24 -29.72 21.25 -0.28
C ALA A 24 -29.08 22.17 0.76
N MET A 25 -29.76 23.28 1.09
CA MET A 25 -29.32 24.18 2.17
C MET A 25 -29.40 23.51 3.55
N GLY A 26 -30.41 22.67 3.78
CA GLY A 26 -30.56 21.88 5.00
C GLY A 26 -29.36 20.97 5.23
N ILE A 27 -28.93 20.22 4.22
CA ILE A 27 -27.72 19.37 4.29
C ILE A 27 -26.49 20.21 4.65
N ALA A 28 -26.30 21.35 3.96
CA ALA A 28 -25.16 22.22 4.20
C ALA A 28 -25.11 22.75 5.65
N LEU A 29 -26.25 23.13 6.22
CA LEU A 29 -26.36 23.62 7.60
C LEU A 29 -26.20 22.50 8.63
N GLU A 30 -26.87 21.36 8.42
CA GLU A 30 -26.88 20.22 9.34
C GLU A 30 -25.51 19.55 9.49
N GLN A 31 -24.65 19.66 8.47
CA GLN A 31 -23.28 19.13 8.53
C GLN A 31 -22.25 20.14 9.07
N THR A 32 -22.62 21.40 9.30
CA THR A 32 -21.66 22.46 9.65
C THR A 32 -21.98 23.25 10.90
N VAL A 33 -23.22 23.73 11.04
CA VAL A 33 -23.63 24.68 12.09
C VAL A 33 -24.84 24.21 12.91
N GLU A 34 -25.60 23.23 12.41
CA GLU A 34 -26.74 22.61 13.10
C GLU A 34 -27.81 23.61 13.59
N VAL A 35 -27.92 24.76 12.91
CA VAL A 35 -28.92 25.80 13.21
C VAL A 35 -29.45 26.44 11.92
N PRO A 36 -30.69 26.98 11.94
CA PRO A 36 -31.24 27.66 10.78
C PRO A 36 -30.41 28.86 10.32
N MET A 37 -30.32 29.06 9.00
CA MET A 37 -29.54 30.15 8.40
C MET A 37 -29.87 31.54 8.95
N GLY A 38 -31.12 31.78 9.40
CA GLY A 38 -31.52 33.05 10.00
C GLY A 38 -30.77 33.41 11.30
N LEU A 39 -30.31 32.41 12.06
CA LEU A 39 -29.48 32.62 13.25
C LEU A 39 -28.02 32.88 12.87
N VAL A 40 -27.52 32.19 11.84
CA VAL A 40 -26.12 32.29 11.37
C VAL A 40 -25.84 33.62 10.67
N LYS A 41 -26.82 34.19 9.96
CA LYS A 41 -26.68 35.50 9.28
C LYS A 41 -26.27 36.66 10.19
N LYS A 42 -26.43 36.51 11.51
CA LYS A 42 -25.99 37.50 12.50
C LYS A 42 -24.48 37.46 12.75
N GLU A 43 -23.84 36.33 12.44
CA GLU A 43 -22.42 36.07 12.63
C GLU A 43 -21.73 35.94 11.26
N ALA A 44 -21.33 37.07 10.67
CA ALA A 44 -20.82 37.13 9.29
C ALA A 44 -19.68 36.14 9.02
N TRP A 45 -18.76 35.99 9.99
CA TRP A 45 -17.64 35.05 9.86
C TRP A 45 -18.11 33.60 9.76
N VAL A 46 -19.08 33.19 10.58
CA VAL A 46 -19.64 31.82 10.57
C VAL A 46 -20.35 31.55 9.24
N SER A 47 -21.14 32.52 8.77
CA SER A 47 -21.84 32.41 7.50
C SER A 47 -20.91 32.27 6.29
N GLU A 48 -19.71 32.85 6.34
CA GLU A 48 -18.77 32.86 5.22
C GLU A 48 -17.76 31.70 5.28
N HIS A 49 -17.38 31.23 6.47
CA HIS A 49 -16.25 30.31 6.64
C HIS A 49 -16.64 28.93 7.21
N VAL A 50 -17.83 28.79 7.81
CA VAL A 50 -18.25 27.55 8.47
C VAL A 50 -19.37 26.87 7.71
N VAL A 51 -20.38 27.63 7.27
CA VAL A 51 -21.54 27.08 6.55
C VAL A 51 -21.10 26.45 5.23
N GLY A 52 -21.62 25.26 4.95
CA GLY A 52 -21.37 24.55 3.70
C GLY A 52 -21.89 25.34 2.50
N GLU A 53 -21.12 25.37 1.42
CA GLU A 53 -21.49 26.07 0.19
C GLU A 53 -22.25 25.11 -0.72
N VAL A 54 -23.55 25.32 -0.94
CA VAL A 54 -24.28 24.62 -2.01
C VAL A 54 -23.78 25.12 -3.36
N ARG A 55 -23.01 24.29 -4.07
CA ARG A 55 -22.34 24.66 -5.31
C ARG A 55 -23.15 24.35 -6.54
N ARG A 56 -23.82 23.19 -6.53
CA ARG A 56 -24.60 22.70 -7.67
C ARG A 56 -25.80 21.91 -7.17
N VAL A 57 -26.93 22.09 -7.84
CA VAL A 57 -28.12 21.25 -7.73
C VAL A 57 -28.54 20.89 -9.14
N ARG A 58 -28.74 19.60 -9.42
CA ARG A 58 -29.11 19.09 -10.75
C ARG A 58 -30.09 17.94 -10.65
N GLU A 59 -31.21 17.99 -11.36
CA GLU A 59 -32.09 16.84 -11.54
C GLU A 59 -31.37 15.76 -12.36
N VAL A 60 -31.32 14.54 -11.82
CA VAL A 60 -30.65 13.37 -12.42
C VAL A 60 -31.61 12.23 -12.71
N GLY A 61 -32.85 12.30 -12.22
CA GLY A 61 -33.88 11.30 -12.50
C GLY A 61 -35.16 11.53 -11.72
N GLU A 62 -36.02 10.52 -11.75
CA GLU A 62 -37.29 10.51 -11.03
C GLU A 62 -37.60 9.11 -10.49
N LEU A 63 -38.32 9.05 -9.37
CA LEU A 63 -38.82 7.80 -8.82
C LEU A 63 -40.22 8.02 -8.26
N GLY A 64 -41.23 7.48 -8.96
CA GLY A 64 -42.63 7.73 -8.64
C GLY A 64 -42.98 9.20 -8.85
N GLU A 65 -43.53 9.85 -7.82
CA GLU A 65 -43.89 11.28 -7.86
C GLU A 65 -42.75 12.20 -7.42
N GLU A 66 -41.64 11.64 -6.91
CA GLU A 66 -40.47 12.39 -6.45
C GLU A 66 -39.37 12.42 -7.50
N LYS A 67 -38.49 13.42 -7.38
CA LYS A 67 -37.33 13.62 -8.26
C LYS A 67 -36.05 13.24 -7.52
N LEU A 68 -35.04 12.84 -8.28
CA LEU A 68 -33.68 12.60 -7.79
C LEU A 68 -32.81 13.80 -8.19
N PHE A 69 -32.15 14.39 -7.20
CA PHE A 69 -31.26 15.52 -7.40
C PHE A 69 -29.86 15.20 -6.94
N GLU A 70 -28.89 15.48 -7.78
CA GLU A 70 -27.50 15.57 -7.38
C GLU A 70 -27.22 16.95 -6.77
N VAL A 71 -26.67 16.98 -5.56
CA VAL A 71 -26.36 18.17 -4.78
C VAL A 71 -24.88 18.15 -4.42
N GLU A 72 -24.11 19.12 -4.92
CA GLU A 72 -22.70 19.31 -4.55
C GLU A 72 -22.58 20.35 -3.45
N ILE A 73 -21.94 19.98 -2.34
CA ILE A 73 -21.69 20.87 -1.21
C ILE A 73 -20.20 20.95 -0.96
N GLY A 74 -19.68 22.18 -0.94
CA GLY A 74 -18.30 22.48 -0.55
C GLY A 74 -18.22 22.75 0.94
N TYR A 75 -17.49 21.90 1.66
CA TYR A 75 -17.15 22.11 3.06
C TYR A 75 -15.72 22.63 3.20
N ALA A 76 -15.50 23.44 4.24
CA ALA A 76 -14.17 23.84 4.60
C ALA A 76 -13.39 22.66 5.21
N SER A 77 -12.23 22.31 4.66
CA SER A 77 -11.50 21.10 5.07
C SER A 77 -11.03 21.12 6.53
N TRP A 78 -10.86 22.33 7.10
CA TRP A 78 -10.49 22.51 8.50
C TRP A 78 -11.59 22.07 9.47
N LEU A 79 -12.85 21.93 9.02
CA LEU A 79 -13.95 21.38 9.82
C LEU A 79 -13.72 19.91 10.17
N ALA A 80 -13.16 19.13 9.25
CA ALA A 80 -12.73 17.76 9.52
C ALA A 80 -11.32 17.69 10.13
N ASN A 81 -10.52 18.74 9.95
CA ASN A 81 -9.14 18.88 10.45
C ASN A 81 -8.21 17.67 10.21
N GLY A 82 -8.41 16.92 9.13
CA GLY A 82 -7.62 15.70 8.85
C GLY A 82 -7.88 14.55 9.82
N GLN A 83 -9.04 14.53 10.48
CA GLN A 83 -9.43 13.45 11.39
C GLN A 83 -10.53 12.62 10.72
N LEU A 84 -10.32 11.31 10.55
CA LEU A 84 -11.32 10.43 9.93
C LEU A 84 -12.68 10.44 10.64
N PRO A 85 -12.77 10.48 11.99
CA PRO A 85 -14.06 10.56 12.66
C PRO A 85 -14.81 11.85 12.33
N GLN A 86 -14.10 12.99 12.29
CA GLN A 86 -14.70 14.28 11.95
C GLN A 86 -15.03 14.38 10.46
N LEU A 87 -14.24 13.73 9.60
CA LEU A 87 -14.55 13.63 8.19
C LEU A 87 -15.89 12.91 7.97
N LEU A 88 -16.09 11.75 8.60
CA LEU A 88 -17.35 11.03 8.50
C LEU A 88 -18.52 11.83 9.07
N ASN A 89 -18.31 12.53 10.20
CA ASN A 89 -19.31 13.41 10.78
C ASN A 89 -19.69 14.57 9.85
N LEU A 90 -18.72 15.15 9.14
CA LEU A 90 -18.91 16.25 8.20
C LEU A 90 -19.57 15.79 6.89
N LEU A 91 -19.22 14.59 6.42
CA LEU A 91 -19.75 14.07 5.17
C LEU A 91 -21.14 13.48 5.34
N TYR A 92 -21.41 12.82 6.47
CA TYR A 92 -22.59 11.97 6.66
C TYR A 92 -22.96 11.79 8.14
N GLY A 93 -22.92 12.86 8.95
CA GLY A 93 -23.31 12.88 10.37
C GLY A 93 -24.83 12.93 10.54
N ASN A 94 -25.40 14.09 10.92
CA ASN A 94 -26.85 14.27 11.11
C ASN A 94 -27.70 13.86 9.90
N ILE A 95 -27.20 14.02 8.67
CA ILE A 95 -27.97 13.62 7.47
C ILE A 95 -28.12 12.10 7.33
N SER A 96 -27.33 11.29 8.04
CA SER A 96 -27.46 9.83 8.04
C SER A 96 -28.76 9.33 8.68
N ILE A 97 -29.41 10.16 9.51
CA ILE A 97 -30.70 9.87 10.15
C ILE A 97 -31.88 10.58 9.46
N GLN A 98 -31.62 11.33 8.39
CA GLN A 98 -32.65 11.83 7.48
C GLN A 98 -32.94 10.77 6.42
N ASN A 99 -34.07 10.86 5.71
CA ASN A 99 -34.41 9.86 4.71
C ASN A 99 -33.95 10.31 3.32
N ASN A 100 -33.63 9.34 2.47
CA ASN A 100 -33.42 9.51 1.04
C ASN A 100 -32.28 10.46 0.64
N ILE A 101 -31.23 10.52 1.46
CA ILE A 101 -30.00 11.23 1.13
C ILE A 101 -28.94 10.16 0.97
N ARG A 102 -28.18 10.21 -0.11
CA ARG A 102 -27.08 9.27 -0.36
C ARG A 102 -25.83 10.02 -0.74
N LEU A 103 -24.73 9.81 -0.03
CA LEU A 103 -23.42 10.31 -0.43
C LEU A 103 -22.88 9.46 -1.57
N VAL A 104 -22.76 10.04 -2.77
CA VAL A 104 -22.35 9.33 -3.99
C VAL A 104 -20.94 9.65 -4.45
N ASP A 105 -20.40 10.80 -4.07
CA ASP A 105 -19.02 11.14 -4.38
C ASP A 105 -18.41 12.11 -3.36
N VAL A 106 -17.08 12.10 -3.26
CA VAL A 106 -16.31 13.07 -2.48
C VAL A 106 -15.00 13.37 -3.20
N VAL A 107 -14.72 14.65 -3.39
CA VAL A 107 -13.45 15.18 -3.86
C VAL A 107 -12.76 15.92 -2.72
N PHE A 108 -11.52 15.54 -2.43
CA PHE A 108 -10.73 16.13 -1.35
C PHE A 108 -9.71 17.13 -1.93
N GLY A 109 -9.67 18.34 -1.38
CA GLY A 109 -8.60 19.29 -1.68
C GLY A 109 -7.23 18.84 -1.15
N GLU A 110 -6.16 19.23 -1.82
CA GLU A 110 -4.78 18.84 -1.49
C GLU A 110 -4.37 19.17 -0.05
N GLY A 111 -4.85 20.29 0.51
CA GLY A 111 -4.57 20.67 1.89
C GLY A 111 -5.18 19.73 2.93
N PHE A 112 -6.28 19.05 2.59
CA PHE A 112 -6.83 17.97 3.40
C PHE A 112 -6.05 16.67 3.22
N LEU A 113 -5.78 16.30 1.96
CA LEU A 113 -5.08 15.07 1.60
C LEU A 113 -3.67 15.00 2.19
N GLY A 114 -2.95 16.12 2.24
CA GLY A 114 -1.60 16.20 2.83
C GLY A 114 -1.52 15.86 4.33
N LYS A 115 -2.65 15.65 5.01
CA LYS A 115 -2.71 15.14 6.39
C LYS A 115 -2.78 13.62 6.49
N PHE A 116 -2.86 12.92 5.37
CA PHE A 116 -2.96 11.46 5.29
C PHE A 116 -1.79 10.88 4.48
N LYS A 117 -1.51 9.60 4.68
CA LYS A 117 -0.50 8.87 3.90
C LYS A 117 -1.11 8.07 2.73
N GLY A 118 -2.43 7.87 2.75
CA GLY A 118 -3.11 6.93 1.86
C GLY A 118 -2.85 5.50 2.30
N SER A 119 -2.97 4.54 1.37
CA SER A 119 -2.54 3.16 1.61
C SER A 119 -1.13 3.12 2.20
N ASN A 120 -0.88 2.24 3.17
CA ASN A 120 0.37 2.25 3.92
C ASN A 120 1.59 1.87 3.06
N HIS A 121 1.52 0.69 2.46
CA HIS A 121 2.48 0.12 1.53
C HIS A 121 2.11 0.40 0.08
N GLY A 122 0.80 0.40 -0.18
CA GLY A 122 0.22 0.51 -1.52
C GLY A 122 0.55 -0.67 -2.43
N ILE A 123 0.16 -0.55 -3.70
CA ILE A 123 0.36 -1.59 -4.73
C ILE A 123 1.83 -2.01 -4.79
N ASP A 124 2.73 -1.03 -4.97
CA ASP A 124 4.15 -1.33 -5.17
C ASP A 124 4.79 -1.96 -3.92
N GLY A 125 4.42 -1.50 -2.72
CA GLY A 125 4.95 -2.07 -1.48
C GLY A 125 4.50 -3.51 -1.28
N VAL A 126 3.23 -3.81 -1.55
CA VAL A 126 2.70 -5.18 -1.47
C VAL A 126 3.35 -6.08 -2.53
N ARG A 127 3.47 -5.61 -3.78
CA ARG A 127 4.15 -6.36 -4.86
C ARG A 127 5.62 -6.63 -4.54
N ARG A 128 6.36 -5.65 -4.02
CA ARG A 128 7.76 -5.81 -3.59
C ARG A 128 7.91 -6.87 -2.50
N LYS A 129 7.01 -6.87 -1.52
CA LYS A 129 7.01 -7.88 -0.45
C LYS A 129 6.74 -9.28 -1.00
N LEU A 130 5.85 -9.42 -1.96
CA LEU A 130 5.48 -10.72 -2.56
C LEU A 130 6.49 -11.20 -3.61
N GLY A 131 7.17 -10.29 -4.30
CA GLY A 131 7.99 -10.61 -5.47
C GLY A 131 7.14 -10.93 -6.70
N VAL A 132 5.95 -10.33 -6.83
CA VAL A 132 4.98 -10.66 -7.90
C VAL A 132 4.62 -9.42 -8.71
N LEU A 133 5.01 -9.43 -9.98
CA LEU A 133 4.80 -8.34 -10.95
C LEU A 133 4.03 -8.84 -12.17
N GLY A 134 3.38 -7.94 -12.91
CA GLY A 134 2.78 -8.26 -14.21
C GLY A 134 1.52 -9.12 -14.16
N ARG A 135 0.97 -9.42 -12.97
CA ARG A 135 -0.29 -10.17 -12.81
C ARG A 135 -1.08 -9.79 -11.55
N PRO A 136 -2.39 -10.06 -11.53
CA PRO A 136 -3.19 -10.08 -10.31
C PRO A 136 -2.63 -11.00 -9.24
N LEU A 137 -2.83 -10.59 -7.99
CA LEU A 137 -2.47 -11.39 -6.83
C LEU A 137 -3.57 -12.40 -6.52
N LEU A 138 -3.21 -13.62 -6.17
CA LEU A 138 -4.13 -14.68 -5.74
C LEU A 138 -4.14 -14.75 -4.22
N ALA A 139 -5.33 -14.61 -3.64
CA ALA A 139 -5.53 -14.73 -2.20
C ALA A 139 -6.59 -15.78 -1.84
N THR A 140 -6.49 -16.36 -0.65
CA THR A 140 -7.56 -17.19 -0.07
C THR A 140 -7.75 -16.93 1.42
N ALA A 141 -8.88 -17.40 1.96
CA ALA A 141 -9.17 -17.36 3.39
C ALA A 141 -9.19 -18.77 4.00
N ILE A 142 -8.58 -18.93 5.16
CA ILE A 142 -8.56 -20.18 5.92
C ILE A 142 -9.98 -20.51 6.41
N LYS A 143 -10.52 -21.64 5.96
CA LYS A 143 -11.90 -22.11 6.24
C LYS A 143 -11.98 -23.65 6.24
N PRO A 144 -12.99 -24.26 6.91
CA PRO A 144 -14.03 -23.63 7.73
C PRO A 144 -13.55 -23.31 9.15
N ARG A 145 -14.25 -22.43 9.85
CA ARG A 145 -13.98 -22.14 11.27
C ARG A 145 -14.23 -23.38 12.12
N GLY A 146 -13.35 -23.63 13.10
CA GLY A 146 -13.51 -24.64 14.14
C GLY A 146 -12.76 -25.95 13.88
N VAL A 147 -11.91 -26.02 12.84
CA VAL A 147 -11.17 -27.24 12.48
C VAL A 147 -9.87 -27.46 13.28
N GLY A 148 -9.51 -26.52 14.16
CA GLY A 148 -8.28 -26.57 14.97
C GLY A 148 -7.08 -25.90 14.29
N ASP A 149 -6.09 -25.53 15.10
CA ASP A 149 -4.97 -24.68 14.67
C ASP A 149 -4.00 -25.41 13.73
N GLU A 150 -3.78 -26.70 13.95
CA GLU A 150 -2.97 -27.54 13.06
C GLU A 150 -3.60 -27.61 11.67
N ARG A 151 -4.93 -27.74 11.60
CA ARG A 151 -5.64 -27.80 10.32
C ARG A 151 -5.65 -26.44 9.61
N TYR A 152 -5.71 -25.34 10.35
CA TYR A 152 -5.51 -24.00 9.76
C TYR A 152 -4.12 -23.85 9.16
N ALA A 153 -3.08 -24.31 9.87
CA ALA A 153 -1.70 -24.30 9.38
C ALA A 153 -1.52 -25.19 8.14
N GLU A 154 -2.16 -26.36 8.09
CA GLU A 154 -2.17 -27.23 6.90
C GLU A 154 -2.81 -26.55 5.68
N ILE A 155 -3.92 -25.83 5.86
CA ILE A 155 -4.59 -25.09 4.79
C ILE A 155 -3.67 -23.97 4.27
N ALA A 156 -3.06 -23.20 5.18
CA ALA A 156 -2.13 -22.14 4.82
C ALA A 156 -0.90 -22.68 4.07
N ARG A 157 -0.34 -23.80 4.55
CA ARG A 157 0.74 -24.53 3.87
C ARG A 157 0.34 -24.98 2.47
N GLY A 158 -0.82 -25.62 2.33
CA GLY A 158 -1.29 -26.12 1.04
C GLY A 158 -1.47 -24.99 0.01
N PHE A 159 -2.02 -23.86 0.43
CA PHE A 159 -2.13 -22.66 -0.41
C PHE A 159 -0.75 -22.14 -0.84
N ALA A 160 0.21 -22.03 0.09
CA ALA A 160 1.57 -21.60 -0.23
C ALA A 160 2.28 -22.60 -1.18
N ILE A 161 2.09 -23.92 -1.01
CA ILE A 161 2.68 -24.93 -1.90
C ILE A 161 2.12 -24.77 -3.31
N GLY A 162 0.82 -24.56 -3.44
CA GLY A 162 0.15 -24.31 -4.72
C GLY A 162 0.56 -22.99 -5.37
N GLY A 163 1.28 -22.13 -4.66
CA GLY A 163 1.88 -20.91 -5.19
C GLY A 163 1.01 -19.66 -5.07
N GLY A 164 0.04 -19.66 -4.16
CA GLY A 164 -0.76 -18.48 -3.87
C GLY A 164 0.05 -17.39 -3.16
N ASP A 165 -0.43 -16.14 -3.25
CA ASP A 165 0.35 -14.96 -2.84
C ASP A 165 0.00 -14.51 -1.42
N ILE A 166 -1.29 -14.48 -1.06
CA ILE A 166 -1.75 -14.04 0.28
C ILE A 166 -2.75 -15.04 0.86
N VAL A 167 -2.44 -15.64 2.00
CA VAL A 167 -3.41 -16.38 2.82
C VAL A 167 -3.83 -15.54 4.02
N LYS A 168 -5.13 -15.42 4.25
CA LYS A 168 -5.69 -14.67 5.39
C LYS A 168 -6.53 -15.58 6.28
N ASP A 169 -6.66 -15.22 7.55
CA ASP A 169 -7.69 -15.82 8.42
C ASP A 169 -9.11 -15.56 7.90
N ASP A 170 -10.10 -16.33 8.31
CA ASP A 170 -11.49 -15.86 8.25
C ASP A 170 -11.72 -14.71 9.24
N HIS A 171 -12.44 -13.66 8.85
CA HIS A 171 -12.82 -12.57 9.76
C HIS A 171 -13.64 -13.02 10.97
N ASN A 172 -14.28 -14.19 10.88
CA ASN A 172 -15.04 -14.80 11.97
C ASN A 172 -14.18 -15.64 12.91
N LEU A 173 -12.88 -15.79 12.63
CA LEU A 173 -11.97 -16.52 13.49
C LEU A 173 -11.64 -15.64 14.70
N VAL A 174 -11.95 -16.17 15.89
CA VAL A 174 -11.79 -15.49 17.18
C VAL A 174 -11.13 -16.46 18.14
N ASP A 175 -10.09 -15.99 18.81
CA ASP A 175 -9.34 -16.70 19.83
C ASP A 175 -9.81 -16.30 21.23
N ASP A 176 -9.74 -17.23 22.19
CA ASP A 176 -10.19 -17.00 23.57
C ASP A 176 -9.25 -16.08 24.36
N SER A 177 -7.99 -15.95 23.94
CA SER A 177 -6.98 -15.08 24.56
C SER A 177 -5.91 -14.64 23.57
N VAL A 178 -5.02 -13.72 23.99
CA VAL A 178 -3.87 -13.28 23.18
C VAL A 178 -2.86 -14.42 23.00
N GLU A 179 -2.71 -15.29 23.99
CA GLU A 179 -1.83 -16.46 23.95
C GLU A 179 -2.36 -17.52 22.98
N ALA A 180 -3.68 -17.75 22.94
CA ALA A 180 -4.30 -18.63 21.97
C ALA A 180 -4.16 -18.07 20.53
N PHE A 181 -4.37 -16.75 20.37
CA PHE A 181 -4.10 -16.07 19.12
C PHE A 181 -2.64 -16.24 18.68
N GLU A 182 -1.69 -16.02 19.58
CA GLU A 182 -0.26 -16.17 19.29
C GLU A 182 0.07 -17.58 18.80
N GLU A 183 -0.42 -18.62 19.47
CA GLU A 183 -0.13 -20.00 19.09
C GLU A 183 -0.66 -20.33 17.68
N ARG A 184 -1.92 -20.00 17.41
CA ARG A 184 -2.54 -20.21 16.09
C ARG A 184 -1.81 -19.46 14.98
N VAL A 185 -1.51 -18.18 15.24
CA VAL A 185 -0.84 -17.30 14.28
C VAL A 185 0.58 -17.78 13.99
N ARG A 186 1.30 -18.22 15.03
CA ARG A 186 2.64 -18.81 14.91
C ARG A 186 2.62 -20.08 14.06
N LEU A 187 1.69 -21.00 14.32
CA LEU A 187 1.56 -22.25 13.55
C LEU A 187 1.28 -21.98 12.06
N CYS A 188 0.35 -21.07 11.76
CA CYS A 188 0.04 -20.71 10.37
C CYS A 188 1.22 -20.01 9.67
N HIS A 189 1.89 -19.09 10.36
CA HIS A 189 3.05 -18.38 9.83
C HIS A 189 4.23 -19.32 9.54
N GLU A 190 4.60 -20.18 10.50
CA GLU A 190 5.68 -21.17 10.32
C GLU A 190 5.40 -22.12 9.15
N ALA A 191 4.13 -22.51 8.98
CA ALA A 191 3.73 -23.39 7.89
C ALA A 191 3.89 -22.75 6.51
N VAL A 192 3.61 -21.45 6.39
CA VAL A 192 3.85 -20.66 5.17
C VAL A 192 5.36 -20.43 4.98
N MET A 193 6.09 -20.07 6.03
CA MET A 193 7.52 -19.77 5.97
C MET A 193 8.38 -20.98 5.56
N ASP A 194 8.04 -22.18 6.04
CA ASP A 194 8.71 -23.42 5.58
C ASP A 194 8.60 -23.59 4.05
N VAL A 195 7.44 -23.28 3.48
CA VAL A 195 7.22 -23.36 2.03
C VAL A 195 7.98 -22.26 1.30
N ASN A 196 7.99 -21.04 1.84
CA ASN A 196 8.75 -19.92 1.27
C ASN A 196 10.25 -20.25 1.21
N VAL A 197 10.82 -20.76 2.30
CA VAL A 197 12.25 -21.19 2.34
C VAL A 197 12.55 -22.27 1.31
N ARG A 198 11.65 -23.25 1.15
CA ARG A 198 11.86 -24.37 0.22
C ARG A 198 11.68 -23.99 -1.25
N THR A 199 10.87 -22.98 -1.55
CA THR A 199 10.49 -22.62 -2.93
C THR A 199 11.13 -21.33 -3.43
N GLY A 200 11.70 -20.51 -2.55
CA GLY A 200 12.20 -19.17 -2.89
C GLY A 200 11.11 -18.12 -3.11
N ARG A 201 9.83 -18.52 -3.04
CA ARG A 201 8.67 -17.61 -3.14
C ARG A 201 8.37 -16.97 -1.78
N ASN A 202 7.50 -15.97 -1.76
CA ASN A 202 7.09 -15.33 -0.50
C ASN A 202 5.57 -15.15 -0.40
N CYS A 203 4.86 -16.23 -0.09
CA CYS A 203 3.46 -16.15 0.30
C CYS A 203 3.36 -15.43 1.67
N LEU A 204 2.42 -14.49 1.80
CA LEU A 204 2.18 -13.76 3.05
C LEU A 204 0.98 -14.34 3.80
N TYR A 205 1.07 -14.39 5.13
CA TYR A 205 -0.03 -14.76 6.01
C TYR A 205 -0.58 -13.54 6.77
N PHE A 206 -1.88 -13.27 6.67
CA PHE A 206 -2.56 -12.16 7.35
C PHE A 206 -3.53 -12.66 8.43
N PRO A 207 -3.15 -12.59 9.72
CA PRO A 207 -4.04 -12.94 10.80
C PRO A 207 -5.15 -11.90 10.99
N ASN A 208 -6.31 -12.35 11.47
CA ASN A 208 -7.45 -11.49 11.79
C ASN A 208 -7.23 -10.78 13.12
N VAL A 209 -7.14 -9.45 13.09
CA VAL A 209 -6.97 -8.61 14.27
C VAL A 209 -8.23 -7.77 14.45
N CYS A 210 -9.16 -8.30 15.24
CA CYS A 210 -10.36 -7.60 15.69
C CYS A 210 -10.50 -7.80 17.21
N ALA A 211 -10.06 -6.81 17.99
CA ALA A 211 -10.00 -6.88 19.44
C ALA A 211 -10.87 -5.80 20.10
N LYS A 212 -11.03 -5.89 21.42
CA LYS A 212 -11.67 -4.83 22.22
C LYS A 212 -10.83 -3.55 22.17
N TYR A 213 -11.49 -2.41 22.40
CA TYR A 213 -10.81 -1.14 22.57
C TYR A 213 -9.75 -1.23 23.68
N GLY A 214 -8.52 -0.77 23.39
CA GLY A 214 -7.37 -0.85 24.29
C GLY A 214 -6.59 -2.18 24.24
N GLU A 215 -7.10 -3.23 23.60
CA GLU A 215 -6.38 -4.51 23.46
C GLU A 215 -5.70 -4.68 22.10
N LEU A 216 -6.04 -3.86 21.11
CA LEU A 216 -5.55 -3.97 19.73
C LEU A 216 -4.01 -4.03 19.64
N ASP A 217 -3.33 -3.17 20.39
CA ASP A 217 -1.86 -3.14 20.47
C ASP A 217 -1.29 -4.49 20.92
N ARG A 218 -1.93 -5.21 21.86
CA ARG A 218 -1.42 -6.50 22.36
C ARG A 218 -1.35 -7.55 21.26
N TYR A 219 -2.36 -7.60 20.40
CA TYR A 219 -2.38 -8.50 19.24
C TYR A 219 -1.36 -8.08 18.18
N LEU A 220 -1.19 -6.78 17.95
CA LEU A 220 -0.24 -6.26 16.98
C LEU A 220 1.23 -6.42 17.43
N GLU A 221 1.52 -6.37 18.72
CA GLU A 221 2.85 -6.72 19.25
C GLU A 221 3.18 -8.21 19.02
N VAL A 222 2.18 -9.09 19.04
CA VAL A 222 2.36 -10.51 18.66
C VAL A 222 2.70 -10.60 17.16
N VAL A 223 1.91 -9.96 16.30
CA VAL A 223 2.14 -9.91 14.84
C VAL A 223 3.56 -9.43 14.53
N LYS A 224 3.98 -8.32 15.16
CA LYS A 224 5.32 -7.73 15.00
C LYS A 224 6.42 -8.67 15.50
N ARG A 225 6.26 -9.28 16.69
CA ARG A 225 7.25 -10.21 17.27
C ARG A 225 7.45 -11.46 16.42
N ILE A 226 6.38 -12.00 15.83
CA ILE A 226 6.45 -13.17 14.95
C ILE A 226 7.08 -12.81 13.59
N GLY A 227 7.04 -11.53 13.19
CA GLY A 227 7.59 -11.06 11.90
C GLY A 227 6.58 -11.11 10.75
N ILE A 228 5.29 -11.05 11.07
CA ILE A 228 4.22 -11.04 10.07
C ILE A 228 4.10 -9.65 9.44
N SER A 229 4.04 -9.60 8.11
CA SER A 229 4.06 -8.36 7.33
C SER A 229 2.70 -7.68 7.12
N GLY A 230 1.59 -8.32 7.46
CA GLY A 230 0.26 -7.76 7.23
C GLY A 230 -0.83 -8.35 8.10
N VAL A 231 -1.98 -7.69 8.17
CA VAL A 231 -3.12 -8.07 9.01
C VAL A 231 -4.43 -7.95 8.24
N LEU A 232 -5.40 -8.79 8.61
CA LEU A 232 -6.80 -8.59 8.28
C LEU A 232 -7.46 -7.80 9.41
N ILE A 233 -8.14 -6.72 9.08
CA ILE A 233 -8.88 -5.88 10.05
C ILE A 233 -10.26 -5.52 9.50
N SER A 234 -11.23 -5.26 10.37
CA SER A 234 -12.60 -4.91 9.97
C SER A 234 -12.91 -3.45 10.31
N PRO A 235 -12.74 -2.48 9.38
CA PRO A 235 -12.78 -1.05 9.70
C PRO A 235 -14.09 -0.59 10.37
N MET A 236 -15.24 -1.14 9.96
CA MET A 236 -16.54 -0.79 10.55
C MET A 236 -16.80 -1.38 11.93
N LEU A 237 -15.97 -2.34 12.38
CA LEU A 237 -16.07 -2.90 13.73
C LEU A 237 -15.06 -2.24 14.69
N VAL A 238 -13.82 -2.02 14.22
CA VAL A 238 -12.75 -1.45 15.05
C VAL A 238 -12.70 0.09 15.02
N GLY A 239 -13.27 0.70 13.99
CA GLY A 239 -13.22 2.13 13.71
C GLY A 239 -12.13 2.52 12.70
N LEU A 240 -12.45 3.44 11.78
CA LEU A 240 -11.56 3.87 10.71
C LEU A 240 -10.26 4.52 11.21
N ASP A 241 -10.32 5.34 12.26
CA ASP A 241 -9.11 5.95 12.83
C ASP A 241 -8.21 4.94 13.53
N ALA A 242 -8.79 3.88 14.11
CA ALA A 242 -8.00 2.77 14.65
C ALA A 242 -7.23 2.06 13.54
N VAL A 243 -7.83 1.86 12.35
CA VAL A 243 -7.14 1.29 11.19
C VAL A 243 -5.97 2.17 10.74
N ARG A 244 -6.19 3.49 10.64
CA ARG A 244 -5.12 4.47 10.33
C ARG A 244 -3.98 4.38 11.33
N TYR A 245 -4.32 4.35 12.62
CA TYR A 245 -3.35 4.19 13.70
C TYR A 245 -2.56 2.88 13.57
N VAL A 246 -3.22 1.75 13.26
CA VAL A 246 -2.54 0.45 13.05
C VAL A 246 -1.58 0.52 11.86
N ALA A 247 -2.03 1.04 10.73
CA ALA A 247 -1.22 1.21 9.53
C ALA A 247 0.05 2.01 9.84
N GLU A 248 -0.10 3.19 10.44
CA GLU A 248 1.01 4.11 10.70
C GLU A 248 1.96 3.65 11.81
N LYS A 249 1.44 3.13 12.93
CA LYS A 249 2.26 2.75 14.09
C LYS A 249 3.01 1.44 13.85
N TYR A 250 2.36 0.47 13.23
CA TYR A 250 2.92 -0.88 13.08
C TYR A 250 3.54 -1.12 11.72
N GLY A 251 3.30 -0.26 10.72
CA GLY A 251 3.92 -0.40 9.40
C GLY A 251 3.51 -1.69 8.69
N VAL A 252 2.36 -2.29 9.04
CA VAL A 252 1.87 -3.53 8.45
C VAL A 252 1.08 -3.27 7.17
N VAL A 253 1.05 -4.25 6.26
CA VAL A 253 0.07 -4.27 5.16
C VAL A 253 -1.32 -4.46 5.74
N VAL A 254 -2.24 -3.55 5.45
CA VAL A 254 -3.61 -3.59 5.96
C VAL A 254 -4.55 -4.12 4.89
N MET A 255 -5.08 -5.32 5.11
CA MET A 255 -6.20 -5.85 4.34
C MET A 255 -7.50 -5.64 5.12
N SER A 256 -8.45 -4.90 4.54
CA SER A 256 -9.74 -4.63 5.20
C SER A 256 -10.78 -5.68 4.84
N HIS A 257 -11.57 -6.12 5.81
CA HIS A 257 -12.78 -6.91 5.58
C HIS A 257 -14.04 -6.02 5.55
N PRO A 258 -15.02 -6.24 4.64
CA PRO A 258 -16.20 -5.38 4.49
C PRO A 258 -17.34 -5.73 5.47
N THR A 259 -17.06 -6.48 6.54
CA THR A 259 -18.10 -6.85 7.51
C THR A 259 -18.69 -5.58 8.13
N HIS A 260 -20.00 -5.60 8.36
CA HIS A 260 -20.82 -4.46 8.78
C HIS A 260 -20.93 -3.29 7.78
N ALA A 261 -20.02 -3.13 6.81
CA ALA A 261 -20.07 -2.01 5.85
C ALA A 261 -21.33 -2.01 4.96
N GLY A 262 -21.94 -3.18 4.73
CA GLY A 262 -23.16 -3.33 3.94
C GLY A 262 -24.35 -2.48 4.44
N THR A 263 -24.38 -2.12 5.72
CA THR A 263 -25.43 -1.23 6.26
C THR A 263 -25.41 0.16 5.64
N PHE A 264 -24.27 0.60 5.08
CA PHE A 264 -24.12 1.93 4.50
C PHE A 264 -24.48 1.99 3.02
N PHE A 265 -24.44 0.90 2.26
CA PHE A 265 -24.68 0.95 0.80
C PHE A 265 -25.76 0.01 0.29
N HIS A 266 -26.38 -0.81 1.15
CA HIS A 266 -27.39 -1.77 0.69
C HIS A 266 -28.68 -1.09 0.20
N ASP A 267 -29.11 -0.04 0.89
CA ASP A 267 -30.15 0.84 0.38
C ASP A 267 -29.57 1.65 -0.80
N ARG A 268 -30.30 1.75 -1.92
CA ARG A 268 -29.86 2.48 -3.12
C ARG A 268 -30.20 3.97 -3.06
N GLU A 269 -31.04 4.37 -2.12
CA GLU A 269 -31.54 5.74 -1.97
C GLU A 269 -31.04 6.41 -0.70
N HIS A 270 -30.40 5.63 0.19
CA HIS A 270 -29.86 6.11 1.46
C HIS A 270 -28.44 5.56 1.68
N GLY A 271 -27.59 6.34 2.36
CA GLY A 271 -26.28 5.89 2.84
C GLY A 271 -25.10 6.42 2.03
N ILE A 272 -24.04 5.63 1.87
CA ILE A 272 -22.77 6.03 1.24
C ILE A 272 -22.45 5.03 0.13
N GLU A 273 -22.14 5.50 -1.07
CA GLU A 273 -21.74 4.65 -2.19
C GLU A 273 -20.52 3.77 -1.83
N PRO A 274 -20.50 2.47 -2.19
CA PRO A 274 -19.44 1.57 -1.77
C PRO A 274 -18.08 1.98 -2.33
N GLY A 275 -18.01 2.63 -3.50
CA GLY A 275 -16.79 3.24 -4.01
C GLY A 275 -16.23 4.27 -3.04
N VAL A 276 -17.05 5.22 -2.58
CA VAL A 276 -16.65 6.26 -1.63
C VAL A 276 -16.15 5.64 -0.32
N LEU A 277 -16.91 4.70 0.25
CA LEU A 277 -16.59 4.11 1.55
C LEU A 277 -15.41 3.12 1.47
N LEU A 278 -15.54 2.07 0.66
CA LEU A 278 -14.57 0.96 0.58
C LEU A 278 -13.33 1.31 -0.24
N GLY A 279 -13.41 2.31 -1.12
CA GLY A 279 -12.29 2.85 -1.89
C GLY A 279 -11.68 4.07 -1.21
N SER A 280 -12.26 5.25 -1.44
CA SER A 280 -11.64 6.53 -1.06
C SER A 280 -11.41 6.68 0.45
N ILE A 281 -12.41 6.40 1.29
CA ILE A 281 -12.32 6.56 2.75
C ILE A 281 -11.41 5.50 3.38
N TYR A 282 -11.49 4.25 2.93
CA TYR A 282 -10.61 3.18 3.42
C TYR A 282 -9.15 3.43 3.02
N ARG A 283 -8.90 3.93 1.81
CA ARG A 283 -7.56 4.36 1.38
C ARG A 283 -7.00 5.46 2.26
N LEU A 284 -7.80 6.49 2.61
CA LEU A 284 -7.39 7.51 3.58
C LEU A 284 -7.06 6.93 4.95
N ALA A 285 -7.74 5.84 5.35
CA ALA A 285 -7.50 5.12 6.59
C ALA A 285 -6.28 4.19 6.58
N GLY A 286 -5.47 4.17 5.52
CA GLY A 286 -4.27 3.33 5.48
C GLY A 286 -4.49 1.92 4.94
N VAL A 287 -5.67 1.60 4.42
CA VAL A 287 -5.95 0.27 3.84
C VAL A 287 -5.15 0.09 2.56
N ASP A 288 -4.37 -0.99 2.49
CA ASP A 288 -3.62 -1.39 1.30
C ASP A 288 -4.45 -2.26 0.36
N ILE A 289 -5.32 -3.10 0.92
CA ILE A 289 -6.11 -4.07 0.17
C ILE A 289 -7.55 -4.06 0.69
N THR A 290 -8.48 -3.54 -0.11
CA THR A 290 -9.90 -3.46 0.27
C THR A 290 -10.69 -4.65 -0.25
N VAL A 291 -11.17 -5.52 0.65
CA VAL A 291 -12.03 -6.65 0.27
C VAL A 291 -13.46 -6.18 0.07
N TYR A 292 -14.07 -6.54 -1.06
CA TYR A 292 -15.48 -6.24 -1.36
C TYR A 292 -16.15 -7.42 -2.08
N PRO A 293 -17.48 -7.57 -1.98
CA PRO A 293 -18.20 -8.59 -2.72
C PRO A 293 -18.08 -8.38 -4.24
N ASN A 294 -17.76 -9.44 -4.97
CA ASN A 294 -17.67 -9.41 -6.42
C ASN A 294 -19.05 -9.45 -7.09
N TYR A 295 -19.15 -8.85 -8.29
CA TYR A 295 -20.32 -8.98 -9.15
C TYR A 295 -20.51 -10.42 -9.64
N GLY A 296 -21.75 -10.78 -9.96
CA GLY A 296 -22.11 -12.16 -10.34
C GLY A 296 -21.98 -13.18 -9.19
N GLY A 297 -21.64 -12.72 -7.98
CA GLY A 297 -21.62 -13.51 -6.76
C GLY A 297 -22.97 -13.58 -6.07
N ARG A 298 -22.95 -14.00 -4.79
CA ARG A 298 -24.14 -14.09 -3.94
C ARG A 298 -24.69 -12.72 -3.54
N PHE A 299 -23.82 -11.71 -3.45
CA PHE A 299 -24.18 -10.37 -3.00
C PHE A 299 -24.39 -9.49 -4.23
N GLY A 300 -25.47 -8.70 -4.26
CA GLY A 300 -25.97 -7.99 -5.45
C GLY A 300 -25.15 -6.78 -5.90
N PHE A 301 -23.83 -6.86 -5.84
CA PHE A 301 -22.93 -5.87 -6.40
C PHE A 301 -22.98 -5.93 -7.93
N THR A 302 -23.10 -4.77 -8.55
CA THR A 302 -22.98 -4.58 -9.99
C THR A 302 -21.52 -4.56 -10.41
N LYS A 303 -21.27 -4.74 -11.71
CA LYS A 303 -19.91 -4.66 -12.26
C LYS A 303 -19.34 -3.26 -12.10
N GLU A 304 -20.18 -2.24 -12.27
CA GLU A 304 -19.84 -0.83 -12.17
C GLU A 304 -19.38 -0.47 -10.75
N GLU A 305 -20.12 -0.90 -9.72
CA GLU A 305 -19.71 -0.71 -8.32
C GLU A 305 -18.36 -1.35 -8.01
N CYS A 306 -18.14 -2.58 -8.47
CA CYS A 306 -16.88 -3.28 -8.25
C CYS A 306 -15.70 -2.58 -8.90
N LEU A 307 -15.88 -2.05 -10.13
CA LEU A 307 -14.85 -1.29 -10.84
C LEU A 307 -14.62 0.06 -10.17
N GLU A 308 -15.66 0.74 -9.70
CA GLU A 308 -15.52 2.01 -8.99
C GLU A 308 -14.72 1.86 -7.69
N ILE A 309 -14.95 0.80 -6.92
CA ILE A 309 -14.17 0.52 -5.69
C ILE A 309 -12.69 0.29 -6.05
N ALA A 310 -12.42 -0.53 -7.06
CA ALA A 310 -11.06 -0.81 -7.51
C ALA A 310 -10.37 0.46 -8.03
N GLU A 311 -11.08 1.30 -8.78
CA GLU A 311 -10.54 2.54 -9.34
C GLU A 311 -10.26 3.58 -8.25
N ARG A 312 -11.17 3.77 -7.28
CA ARG A 312 -10.94 4.73 -6.17
C ARG A 312 -9.75 4.35 -5.28
N MET A 313 -9.40 3.08 -5.21
CA MET A 313 -8.17 2.64 -4.55
C MET A 313 -6.90 3.08 -5.31
N LYS A 314 -6.99 3.34 -6.61
CA LYS A 314 -5.82 3.53 -7.49
C LYS A 314 -5.70 4.92 -8.12
N CYS A 315 -6.82 5.61 -8.30
CA CYS A 315 -6.85 6.91 -8.97
C CYS A 315 -5.94 7.94 -8.28
N GLU A 316 -5.53 8.96 -9.03
CA GLU A 316 -4.73 10.05 -8.48
C GLU A 316 -5.51 10.77 -7.37
N MET A 317 -4.91 10.86 -6.19
CA MET A 317 -5.54 11.47 -5.01
C MET A 317 -4.49 12.21 -4.19
N GLY A 318 -3.91 13.27 -4.76
CA GLY A 318 -2.95 14.15 -4.09
C GLY A 318 -1.64 13.44 -3.72
N GLY A 319 -1.11 12.59 -4.61
CA GLY A 319 0.13 11.83 -4.37
C GLY A 319 0.04 10.72 -3.31
N LEU A 320 -1.16 10.44 -2.78
CA LEU A 320 -1.36 9.34 -1.84
C LEU A 320 -1.14 8.00 -2.53
N LYS A 321 -0.50 7.06 -1.83
CA LYS A 321 -0.23 5.73 -2.39
C LYS A 321 -1.53 5.04 -2.83
N ALA A 322 -1.49 4.41 -4.00
CA ALA A 322 -2.55 3.56 -4.52
C ALA A 322 -2.60 2.23 -3.76
N GLY A 323 -3.78 1.64 -3.60
CA GLY A 323 -3.97 0.31 -3.03
C GLY A 323 -4.72 -0.63 -3.97
N PHE A 324 -4.91 -1.87 -3.53
CA PHE A 324 -5.61 -2.90 -4.27
C PHE A 324 -7.09 -2.97 -3.94
N GLY A 325 -7.91 -3.13 -4.97
CA GLY A 325 -9.22 -3.75 -4.84
C GLY A 325 -9.09 -5.27 -4.71
N ALA A 326 -9.86 -5.89 -3.82
CA ALA A 326 -9.89 -7.34 -3.64
C ALA A 326 -11.31 -7.91 -3.79
N PRO A 327 -11.79 -8.10 -5.04
CA PRO A 327 -13.10 -8.69 -5.27
C PRO A 327 -13.16 -10.11 -4.71
N ALA A 328 -14.23 -10.42 -3.98
CA ALA A 328 -14.37 -11.67 -3.23
C ALA A 328 -15.74 -12.32 -3.42
N GLY A 329 -15.74 -13.65 -3.59
CA GLY A 329 -16.94 -14.43 -3.87
C GLY A 329 -17.30 -14.47 -5.36
N GLY A 330 -18.05 -15.48 -5.79
CA GLY A 330 -18.44 -15.62 -7.21
C GLY A 330 -17.32 -15.97 -8.20
N MET A 331 -16.05 -15.91 -7.78
CA MET A 331 -14.88 -16.30 -8.57
C MET A 331 -14.77 -17.82 -8.67
N LYS A 332 -14.94 -18.34 -9.88
CA LYS A 332 -14.85 -19.75 -10.24
C LYS A 332 -13.91 -19.89 -11.43
N LEU A 333 -13.29 -21.05 -11.60
CA LEU A 333 -12.34 -21.25 -12.71
C LEU A 333 -12.95 -20.88 -14.08
N GLU A 334 -14.22 -21.23 -14.29
CA GLU A 334 -15.00 -20.96 -15.51
C GLU A 334 -15.10 -19.47 -15.89
N ASN A 335 -15.03 -18.55 -14.91
CA ASN A 335 -15.18 -17.12 -15.14
C ASN A 335 -13.92 -16.31 -14.82
N MET A 336 -12.80 -16.98 -14.47
CA MET A 336 -11.54 -16.29 -14.15
C MET A 336 -11.05 -15.46 -15.33
N GLU A 337 -11.06 -16.00 -16.55
CA GLU A 337 -10.56 -15.28 -17.74
C GLU A 337 -11.34 -13.96 -17.97
N GLU A 338 -12.67 -14.02 -17.89
CA GLU A 338 -13.52 -12.84 -18.02
C GLU A 338 -13.22 -11.82 -16.90
N MET A 339 -13.16 -12.28 -15.65
CA MET A 339 -12.88 -11.41 -14.50
C MET A 339 -11.50 -10.76 -14.60
N MET A 340 -10.49 -11.50 -15.06
CA MET A 340 -9.15 -10.97 -15.26
C MET A 340 -9.13 -9.86 -16.31
N LYS A 341 -9.85 -10.03 -17.42
CA LYS A 341 -10.03 -8.98 -18.45
C LYS A 341 -10.78 -7.76 -17.92
N VAL A 342 -11.72 -7.94 -17.01
CA VAL A 342 -12.51 -6.84 -16.43
C VAL A 342 -11.70 -6.03 -15.43
N TYR A 343 -11.02 -6.68 -14.49
CA TYR A 343 -10.32 -5.99 -13.40
C TYR A 343 -8.90 -5.53 -13.75
N GLY A 344 -8.26 -6.19 -14.72
CA GLY A 344 -6.87 -5.93 -15.07
C GLY A 344 -5.89 -6.47 -14.02
N GLU A 345 -4.66 -5.97 -14.07
CA GLU A 345 -3.54 -6.50 -13.29
C GLU A 345 -3.57 -6.14 -11.80
N ASP A 346 -4.02 -4.93 -11.48
CA ASP A 346 -3.91 -4.37 -10.13
C ASP A 346 -5.13 -4.68 -9.26
N VAL A 347 -5.36 -5.97 -9.03
CA VAL A 347 -6.34 -6.50 -8.07
C VAL A 347 -5.81 -7.71 -7.31
N VAL A 348 -6.44 -7.99 -6.17
CA VAL A 348 -6.23 -9.21 -5.38
C VAL A 348 -7.46 -10.11 -5.52
N CYS A 349 -7.33 -11.18 -6.29
CA CYS A 349 -8.37 -12.17 -6.52
C CYS A 349 -8.56 -13.03 -5.26
N LEU A 350 -9.54 -12.69 -4.43
CA LEU A 350 -9.82 -13.42 -3.19
C LEU A 350 -10.77 -14.60 -3.48
N VAL A 351 -10.18 -15.76 -3.79
CA VAL A 351 -10.91 -16.98 -4.10
C VAL A 351 -11.13 -17.80 -2.84
N GLY A 352 -12.39 -17.86 -2.39
CA GLY A 352 -12.82 -18.64 -1.23
C GLY A 352 -13.20 -20.07 -1.60
N GLY A 353 -14.49 -20.40 -1.45
CA GLY A 353 -15.00 -21.77 -1.61
C GLY A 353 -14.65 -22.44 -2.93
N GLY A 354 -14.60 -21.69 -4.04
CA GLY A 354 -14.27 -22.24 -5.36
C GLY A 354 -12.87 -22.86 -5.44
N LEU A 355 -11.88 -22.30 -4.74
CA LEU A 355 -10.53 -22.85 -4.63
C LEU A 355 -10.47 -23.97 -3.59
N LEU A 356 -11.09 -23.77 -2.42
CA LEU A 356 -11.06 -24.72 -1.31
C LEU A 356 -11.77 -26.04 -1.61
N SER A 357 -12.76 -26.04 -2.51
CA SER A 357 -13.49 -27.24 -2.93
C SER A 357 -13.00 -27.83 -4.25
N TYR A 358 -11.90 -27.33 -4.81
CA TYR A 358 -11.39 -27.77 -6.10
C TYR A 358 -10.49 -29.00 -5.95
N GLY A 359 -10.71 -30.02 -6.78
CA GLY A 359 -9.85 -31.21 -6.86
C GLY A 359 -9.68 -31.94 -5.53
N GLU A 360 -8.46 -32.42 -5.27
CA GLU A 360 -8.10 -33.16 -4.06
C GLU A 360 -7.77 -32.26 -2.86
N GLY A 361 -7.72 -30.93 -3.04
CA GLY A 361 -7.54 -29.98 -1.94
C GLY A 361 -7.01 -28.61 -2.34
N VAL A 362 -6.74 -27.79 -1.33
CA VAL A 362 -6.33 -26.37 -1.45
C VAL A 362 -5.10 -26.19 -2.33
N GLU A 363 -4.14 -27.11 -2.28
CA GLU A 363 -2.91 -27.05 -3.06
C GLU A 363 -3.18 -27.12 -4.57
N GLU A 364 -3.93 -28.13 -5.02
CA GLU A 364 -4.28 -28.31 -6.42
C GLU A 364 -5.16 -27.15 -6.92
N GLY A 365 -6.18 -26.78 -6.13
CA GLY A 365 -7.01 -25.62 -6.44
C GLY A 365 -6.19 -24.35 -6.63
N THR A 366 -5.22 -24.11 -5.76
CA THR A 366 -4.37 -22.91 -5.88
C THR A 366 -3.54 -22.92 -7.16
N ARG A 367 -2.93 -24.06 -7.53
CA ARG A 367 -2.16 -24.16 -8.79
C ARG A 367 -3.02 -23.84 -10.01
N VAL A 368 -4.24 -24.39 -10.04
CA VAL A 368 -5.14 -24.24 -11.18
C VAL A 368 -5.64 -22.80 -11.32
N PHE A 369 -6.04 -22.17 -10.21
CA PHE A 369 -6.44 -20.76 -10.23
C PHE A 369 -5.28 -19.83 -10.56
N LYS A 370 -4.08 -20.10 -10.05
CA LYS A 370 -2.87 -19.36 -10.42
C LYS A 370 -2.59 -19.48 -11.91
N GLN A 371 -2.63 -20.69 -12.46
CA GLN A 371 -2.41 -20.91 -13.88
C GLN A 371 -3.44 -20.14 -14.73
N ALA A 372 -4.72 -20.16 -14.35
CA ALA A 372 -5.75 -19.40 -15.05
C ALA A 372 -5.51 -17.88 -15.03
N ILE A 373 -4.87 -17.34 -14.00
CA ILE A 373 -4.42 -15.93 -13.99
C ILE A 373 -3.25 -15.74 -14.96
N CYS A 374 -2.25 -16.62 -14.90
CA CYS A 374 -1.06 -16.55 -15.76
C CYS A 374 -1.36 -16.80 -17.25
N ASP A 375 -2.44 -17.51 -17.58
CA ASP A 375 -2.88 -17.72 -18.96
C ASP A 375 -3.41 -16.42 -19.60
N VAL A 376 -3.83 -15.45 -18.78
CA VAL A 376 -4.31 -14.13 -19.23
C VAL A 376 -3.19 -13.08 -19.14
N PHE A 377 -2.30 -13.20 -18.16
CA PHE A 377 -1.24 -12.24 -17.88
C PHE A 377 0.15 -12.90 -17.87
N GLU A 378 1.08 -12.36 -18.64
CA GLU A 378 2.50 -12.79 -18.65
C GLU A 378 3.26 -12.19 -17.46
N GLY A 379 2.81 -12.48 -16.24
CA GLY A 379 3.44 -11.97 -15.01
C GLY A 379 4.77 -12.65 -14.68
N GLU A 380 5.66 -11.92 -14.02
CA GLU A 380 6.98 -12.40 -13.58
C GLU A 380 7.03 -12.55 -12.05
N GLU A 381 7.68 -13.62 -11.59
CA GLU A 381 8.04 -13.80 -10.19
C GLU A 381 9.51 -13.43 -10.00
N VAL A 382 9.75 -12.38 -9.21
CA VAL A 382 11.08 -11.87 -8.88
C VAL A 382 11.39 -12.18 -7.42
N GLU A 383 12.67 -12.13 -7.04
CA GLU A 383 13.07 -12.35 -5.65
C GLU A 383 12.40 -11.29 -4.73
N PRO A 384 11.57 -11.71 -3.76
CA PRO A 384 10.85 -10.78 -2.90
C PRO A 384 11.81 -10.00 -2.00
N LYS A 385 11.66 -8.67 -1.94
CA LYS A 385 12.41 -7.85 -0.97
C LYS A 385 11.78 -8.03 0.41
N ARG A 386 12.44 -8.78 1.29
CA ARG A 386 12.05 -8.86 2.70
C ARG A 386 12.28 -7.50 3.35
N GLU A 387 11.22 -6.89 3.89
CA GLU A 387 11.40 -5.74 4.79
C GLU A 387 12.08 -6.25 6.05
N MET A 388 13.38 -5.96 6.16
CA MET A 388 14.10 -6.09 7.41
C MET A 388 13.91 -4.80 8.20
N MET A 389 13.75 -4.94 9.53
CA MET A 389 13.77 -3.81 10.47
C MET A 389 14.86 -2.81 10.08
N GLY A 390 14.54 -1.51 10.17
CA GLY A 390 15.35 -0.45 9.57
C GLY A 390 16.84 -0.59 9.86
N ALA A 391 17.68 -0.12 8.94
CA ALA A 391 19.14 -0.26 8.96
C ALA A 391 19.85 0.19 10.26
N CYS A 392 19.15 0.86 11.17
CA CYS A 392 19.62 1.31 12.49
C CYS A 392 18.82 0.75 13.69
N GLU A 393 17.78 -0.06 13.47
CA GLU A 393 16.99 -0.69 14.53
C GLU A 393 17.38 -2.16 14.69
N ILE A 394 18.10 -2.46 15.77
CA ILE A 394 18.56 -3.81 16.08
C ILE A 394 17.40 -4.64 16.63
N GLY A 395 17.08 -5.74 15.93
CA GLY A 395 16.42 -6.89 16.53
C GLY A 395 17.39 -7.69 17.39
N GLY A 396 17.14 -7.75 18.70
CA GLY A 396 17.79 -8.70 19.61
C GLY A 396 19.06 -8.18 20.30
N VAL A 397 18.97 -7.99 21.61
CA VAL A 397 20.13 -7.79 22.50
C VAL A 397 20.94 -9.10 22.56
N ARG A 398 22.27 -9.04 22.32
CA ARG A 398 23.27 -9.91 22.97
C ARG A 398 24.70 -9.36 22.85
N ASP A 399 25.48 -9.64 23.89
CA ASP A 399 26.79 -9.11 24.26
C ASP A 399 27.88 -9.14 23.17
N GLY A 400 28.59 -8.01 23.03
CA GLY A 400 29.83 -7.89 22.28
C GLY A 400 30.15 -6.44 21.90
N GLU A 401 31.19 -5.87 22.51
CA GLU A 401 31.79 -4.59 22.10
C GLU A 401 32.59 -4.79 20.80
N MET A 402 31.95 -4.76 19.62
CA MET A 402 32.68 -4.57 18.37
C MET A 402 32.57 -3.11 17.97
N VAL A 403 33.57 -2.31 18.34
CA VAL A 403 33.77 -0.94 17.86
C VAL A 403 35.02 -0.95 16.99
N GLU A 404 34.84 -0.99 15.67
CA GLU A 404 35.93 -0.86 14.70
C GLU A 404 35.99 0.59 14.19
N VAL A 405 37.18 1.20 14.20
CA VAL A 405 37.40 2.55 13.67
C VAL A 405 38.32 2.45 12.47
N LEU A 406 37.78 2.68 11.27
CA LEU A 406 38.57 2.73 10.04
C LEU A 406 39.22 4.11 9.90
N ARG A 407 40.56 4.13 9.92
CA ARG A 407 41.33 5.36 9.68
C ARG A 407 41.64 5.47 8.20
N CYS A 408 41.39 6.65 7.63
CA CYS A 408 41.68 6.94 6.23
C CYS A 408 43.00 7.71 6.12
N GLU A 409 43.92 7.23 5.28
CA GLU A 409 45.13 7.92 4.85
C GLU A 409 45.22 7.83 3.32
N ASP A 410 45.37 8.97 2.64
CA ASP A 410 45.44 9.06 1.17
C ASP A 410 44.34 8.28 0.41
N TRP A 411 43.11 8.30 0.95
CA TRP A 411 41.95 7.58 0.39
C TRP A 411 42.04 6.04 0.47
N TYR A 412 42.86 5.54 1.38
CA TYR A 412 42.91 4.12 1.77
C TYR A 412 42.45 3.97 3.22
N TRP A 413 41.59 2.99 3.47
CA TRP A 413 41.06 2.73 4.82
C TRP A 413 41.80 1.55 5.48
N SER A 414 42.20 1.75 6.74
CA SER A 414 42.93 0.76 7.52
C SER A 414 42.22 -0.60 7.53
N GLY A 415 42.91 -1.66 7.13
CA GLY A 415 42.37 -3.02 7.15
C GLY A 415 41.36 -3.35 6.05
N ARG A 416 41.25 -2.51 5.00
CA ARG A 416 40.39 -2.76 3.83
C ARG A 416 41.25 -2.83 2.57
N GLU A 417 41.13 -3.92 1.83
CA GLU A 417 41.89 -4.12 0.58
C GLU A 417 41.20 -3.42 -0.59
N VAL A 418 42.01 -2.89 -1.51
CA VAL A 418 41.53 -2.34 -2.78
C VAL A 418 41.26 -3.50 -3.72
N SER A 419 40.01 -3.64 -4.14
CA SER A 419 39.57 -4.63 -5.12
C SER A 419 39.31 -3.98 -6.47
N GLU A 420 39.50 -4.76 -7.55
CA GLU A 420 39.01 -4.36 -8.87
C GLU A 420 37.47 -4.29 -8.85
N TYR A 421 36.93 -3.25 -9.50
CA TYR A 421 35.50 -2.94 -9.53
C TYR A 421 34.62 -4.15 -9.88
N LYS A 422 35.02 -4.94 -10.90
CA LYS A 422 34.44 -6.22 -11.30
C LYS A 422 35.55 -7.18 -11.75
N ALA A 423 35.47 -8.45 -11.35
CA ALA A 423 36.46 -9.46 -11.75
C ALA A 423 36.40 -9.70 -13.27
N ALA A 424 37.57 -9.99 -13.88
CA ALA A 424 37.70 -10.32 -15.29
C ALA A 424 36.74 -11.46 -15.70
N GLY A 425 35.63 -11.11 -16.35
CA GLY A 425 34.54 -12.04 -16.71
C GLY A 425 33.12 -11.46 -16.69
N GLY A 426 32.92 -10.21 -16.26
CA GLY A 426 31.63 -9.52 -16.39
C GLY A 426 31.41 -8.96 -17.80
N ASP A 427 30.17 -9.04 -18.31
CA ASP A 427 29.81 -8.64 -19.68
C ASP A 427 29.81 -7.12 -19.95
N LEU A 428 30.10 -6.28 -18.94
CA LEU A 428 29.97 -4.81 -19.01
C LEU A 428 31.32 -4.09 -18.89
N PRO A 429 31.66 -3.20 -19.84
CA PRO A 429 32.94 -2.50 -19.84
C PRO A 429 33.00 -1.42 -18.75
N PHE A 430 34.16 -1.24 -18.14
CA PHE A 430 34.50 -0.15 -17.23
C PHE A 430 36.01 0.15 -17.36
N GLU A 431 36.45 1.35 -16.98
CA GLU A 431 37.85 1.77 -17.11
C GLU A 431 38.32 2.58 -15.91
N LYS A 432 39.53 2.26 -15.39
CA LYS A 432 40.21 2.96 -14.29
C LYS A 432 39.35 3.13 -13.02
N VAL A 433 38.63 2.09 -12.62
CA VAL A 433 37.79 2.09 -11.42
C VAL A 433 38.38 1.19 -10.33
N ALA A 434 38.59 1.76 -9.14
CA ALA A 434 38.98 1.04 -7.93
C ALA A 434 37.82 1.02 -6.92
N ARG A 435 37.74 -0.05 -6.12
CA ARG A 435 36.71 -0.21 -5.07
C ARG A 435 37.31 -0.71 -3.76
N GLN A 436 36.99 -0.04 -2.67
CA GLN A 436 37.22 -0.52 -1.30
C GLN A 436 35.87 -0.79 -0.62
N GLU A 437 35.68 -2.01 -0.15
CA GLU A 437 34.55 -2.37 0.72
C GLU A 437 34.91 -1.87 2.13
N LEU A 438 34.07 -1.04 2.75
CA LEU A 438 34.38 -0.41 4.04
C LEU A 438 33.63 -1.07 5.19
N ILE A 439 32.30 -1.20 5.07
CA ILE A 439 31.45 -1.80 6.10
C ILE A 439 30.51 -2.80 5.43
N GLY A 440 30.26 -3.94 6.07
CA GLY A 440 29.25 -4.94 5.67
C GLY A 440 29.85 -6.29 5.26
N LYS A 441 31.13 -6.35 4.87
CA LYS A 441 31.80 -7.58 4.39
C LYS A 441 32.86 -8.14 5.34
N PHE A 442 33.08 -7.55 6.50
CA PHE A 442 34.16 -7.91 7.42
C PHE A 442 33.65 -8.47 8.76
N GLY A 443 32.39 -8.93 8.78
CA GLY A 443 31.73 -9.50 9.95
C GLY A 443 30.77 -8.55 10.67
N GLU A 444 30.63 -7.32 10.18
CA GLU A 444 29.60 -6.38 10.64
C GLU A 444 28.20 -6.90 10.27
N LYS A 445 27.20 -6.63 11.11
CA LYS A 445 25.80 -7.05 10.90
C LYS A 445 24.95 -5.92 10.30
N THR A 446 25.49 -5.18 9.35
CA THR A 446 24.76 -4.11 8.67
C THR A 446 23.89 -4.69 7.57
N GLN A 447 22.69 -4.10 7.37
CA GLN A 447 21.82 -4.43 6.25
C GLN A 447 22.23 -3.74 4.94
N PHE A 448 23.30 -2.94 4.99
CA PHE A 448 23.88 -2.23 3.87
C PHE A 448 25.40 -2.47 3.82
N ASP A 449 25.96 -2.37 2.63
CA ASP A 449 27.39 -2.23 2.42
C ASP A 449 27.72 -0.74 2.22
N LEU A 450 28.71 -0.23 2.97
CA LEU A 450 29.35 1.04 2.66
C LEU A 450 30.59 0.78 1.83
N ARG A 451 30.68 1.42 0.66
CA ARG A 451 31.79 1.23 -0.28
C ARG A 451 32.35 2.57 -0.70
N TYR A 452 33.67 2.61 -0.87
CA TYR A 452 34.35 3.72 -1.52
C TYR A 452 34.75 3.30 -2.93
N PHE A 453 34.45 4.16 -3.90
CA PHE A 453 34.87 4.01 -5.28
C PHE A 453 35.76 5.19 -5.67
N GLU A 454 36.72 4.91 -6.54
CA GLU A 454 37.56 5.92 -7.16
C GLU A 454 37.64 5.65 -8.67
N ILE A 455 37.30 6.66 -9.46
CA ILE A 455 37.41 6.66 -10.91
C ILE A 455 38.58 7.58 -11.28
N GLY A 456 39.62 7.01 -11.89
CA GLY A 456 40.77 7.77 -12.36
C GLY A 456 40.43 8.67 -13.55
N LEU A 457 41.35 9.59 -13.88
CA LEU A 457 41.18 10.54 -14.98
C LEU A 457 40.92 9.84 -16.33
N GLY A 458 39.87 10.28 -17.01
CA GLY A 458 39.36 9.65 -18.24
C GLY A 458 38.76 8.26 -18.02
N GLY A 459 38.43 7.91 -16.78
CA GLY A 459 37.82 6.62 -16.40
C GLY A 459 36.30 6.69 -16.34
N TYR A 460 35.68 5.52 -16.28
CA TYR A 460 34.22 5.39 -16.19
C TYR A 460 33.79 4.07 -15.54
N SER A 461 32.69 4.11 -14.78
CA SER A 461 31.99 2.90 -14.32
C SER A 461 31.28 2.23 -15.49
N SER A 462 30.83 0.99 -15.29
CA SER A 462 29.93 0.39 -16.27
C SER A 462 28.65 1.18 -16.39
N GLU A 463 28.14 1.26 -17.62
CA GLU A 463 26.78 1.70 -17.88
C GLU A 463 25.84 0.53 -17.61
N GLU A 464 24.97 0.70 -16.62
CA GLU A 464 24.19 -0.40 -16.08
C GLU A 464 22.85 0.05 -15.51
N LYS A 465 21.97 -0.92 -15.29
CA LYS A 465 20.74 -0.76 -14.51
C LYS A 465 20.58 -1.94 -13.56
N HIS A 466 19.88 -1.71 -12.46
CA HIS A 466 19.58 -2.73 -11.45
C HIS A 466 18.48 -2.23 -10.49
N VAL A 467 17.93 -3.14 -9.71
CA VAL A 467 16.79 -2.92 -8.82
C VAL A 467 17.22 -2.34 -7.47
N HIS A 468 18.48 -2.53 -7.04
CA HIS A 468 18.99 -1.82 -5.88
C HIS A 468 19.17 -0.33 -6.18
N GLU A 469 18.92 0.50 -5.18
CA GLU A 469 19.10 1.95 -5.25
C GLU A 469 20.55 2.34 -4.92
N HIS A 470 21.00 3.48 -5.44
CA HIS A 470 22.28 4.06 -5.03
C HIS A 470 22.07 5.37 -4.30
N VAL A 471 22.78 5.50 -3.18
CA VAL A 471 23.09 6.80 -2.59
C VAL A 471 24.57 7.08 -2.80
N ILE A 472 24.86 8.03 -3.68
CA ILE A 472 26.21 8.46 -4.05
C ILE A 472 26.53 9.73 -3.27
N ILE A 473 27.61 9.72 -2.51
CA ILE A 473 28.08 10.87 -1.75
C ILE A 473 29.49 11.18 -2.22
N VAL A 474 29.66 12.28 -2.95
CA VAL A 474 30.97 12.64 -3.51
C VAL A 474 31.85 13.22 -2.43
N VAL A 475 33.08 12.72 -2.35
CA VAL A 475 34.04 13.14 -1.31
C VAL A 475 35.38 13.59 -1.88
N ARG A 476 35.64 13.34 -3.17
CA ARG A 476 36.88 13.73 -3.85
C ARG A 476 36.62 14.09 -5.32
N GLY A 477 37.25 15.18 -5.76
CA GLY A 477 37.23 15.59 -7.16
C GLY A 477 35.84 15.94 -7.69
N LYS A 478 35.71 15.84 -9.02
CA LYS A 478 34.47 16.07 -9.75
C LYS A 478 34.23 14.93 -10.74
N GLY A 479 32.97 14.66 -11.00
CA GLY A 479 32.57 13.66 -11.98
C GLY A 479 31.21 13.99 -12.57
N ARG A 480 30.77 13.15 -13.49
CA ARG A 480 29.46 13.26 -14.14
C ARG A 480 28.66 11.99 -13.93
N LEU A 481 27.40 12.16 -13.53
CA LEU A 481 26.38 11.11 -13.52
C LEU A 481 25.60 11.20 -14.82
N ARG A 482 25.81 10.22 -15.70
CA ARG A 482 25.06 10.06 -16.95
C ARG A 482 23.88 9.13 -16.67
N LEU A 483 22.69 9.54 -17.07
CA LEU A 483 21.44 8.80 -16.90
C LEU A 483 20.84 8.50 -18.27
N ASP A 484 20.13 7.39 -18.38
CA ASP A 484 19.29 7.04 -19.52
C ASP A 484 20.06 7.05 -20.85
N GLY A 485 21.19 6.34 -20.92
CA GLY A 485 22.03 6.31 -22.13
C GLY A 485 22.82 7.60 -22.39
N GLY A 486 22.87 8.51 -21.42
CA GLY A 486 23.50 9.83 -21.54
C GLY A 486 22.57 10.92 -22.09
N GLU A 487 21.26 10.67 -22.19
CA GLU A 487 20.26 11.70 -22.49
C GLU A 487 20.24 12.81 -21.43
N LYS A 488 20.52 12.43 -20.19
CA LYS A 488 20.66 13.37 -19.07
C LYS A 488 22.03 13.21 -18.44
N VAL A 489 22.70 14.33 -18.18
CA VAL A 489 24.02 14.37 -17.54
C VAL A 489 24.01 15.43 -16.45
N GLU A 490 24.36 15.02 -15.23
CA GLU A 490 24.48 15.90 -14.07
C GLU A 490 25.94 15.93 -13.62
N GLU A 491 26.48 17.12 -13.36
CA GLU A 491 27.80 17.29 -12.75
C GLU A 491 27.70 17.10 -11.24
N LEU A 492 28.64 16.37 -10.66
CA LEU A 492 28.72 16.12 -9.22
C LEU A 492 30.07 16.60 -8.70
N GLY A 493 30.06 17.46 -7.69
CA GLY A 493 31.22 17.93 -6.96
C GLY A 493 31.25 17.42 -5.52
N VAL A 494 32.34 17.73 -4.82
CA VAL A 494 32.54 17.37 -3.40
C VAL A 494 31.34 17.81 -2.55
N MET A 495 30.83 16.88 -1.74
CA MET A 495 29.63 16.96 -0.89
C MET A 495 28.28 16.95 -1.60
N ASP A 496 28.24 16.86 -2.92
CA ASP A 496 26.99 16.59 -3.62
C ASP A 496 26.53 15.15 -3.35
N VAL A 497 25.21 15.00 -3.24
CA VAL A 497 24.55 13.71 -3.01
C VAL A 497 23.62 13.43 -4.16
N ALA A 498 23.81 12.29 -4.82
CA ALA A 498 22.94 11.82 -5.89
C ALA A 498 22.20 10.56 -5.45
N TYR A 499 20.90 10.53 -5.76
CA TYR A 499 20.07 9.34 -5.64
C TYR A 499 19.78 8.79 -7.03
N VAL A 500 20.04 7.50 -7.24
CA VAL A 500 19.66 6.80 -8.47
C VAL A 500 18.56 5.80 -8.13
N GLU A 501 17.39 6.03 -8.70
CA GLU A 501 16.21 5.19 -8.49
C GLU A 501 16.37 3.79 -9.14
N PRO A 502 15.71 2.77 -8.59
CA PRO A 502 15.71 1.42 -9.16
C PRO A 502 15.36 1.38 -10.65
N GLY A 503 16.09 0.56 -11.41
CA GLY A 503 15.85 0.30 -12.84
C GLY A 503 16.35 1.39 -13.79
N ARG A 504 16.79 2.53 -13.26
CA ARG A 504 17.32 3.62 -14.09
C ARG A 504 18.71 3.31 -14.62
N VAL A 505 18.92 3.50 -15.92
CA VAL A 505 20.23 3.33 -16.55
C VAL A 505 21.13 4.46 -16.09
N HIS A 506 22.33 4.13 -15.61
CA HIS A 506 23.28 5.11 -15.11
C HIS A 506 24.74 4.73 -15.34
N GLN A 507 25.59 5.74 -15.40
CA GLN A 507 27.04 5.63 -15.50
C GLN A 507 27.73 6.81 -14.81
N LEU A 508 28.81 6.54 -14.07
CA LEU A 508 29.66 7.57 -13.45
C LEU A 508 30.95 7.71 -14.24
N VAL A 509 31.34 8.95 -14.53
CA VAL A 509 32.48 9.27 -15.39
C VAL A 509 33.35 10.34 -14.75
N CYS A 510 34.68 10.20 -14.91
CA CYS A 510 35.66 11.23 -14.57
C CYS A 510 36.38 11.65 -15.86
N ASP A 511 36.29 12.93 -16.21
CA ASP A 511 36.90 13.44 -17.44
C ASP A 511 38.42 13.53 -17.34
N GLU A 512 39.11 13.40 -18.47
CA GLU A 512 40.58 13.45 -18.52
C GLU A 512 41.13 14.86 -18.19
N GLU A 513 40.31 15.89 -18.37
CA GLU A 513 40.62 17.28 -18.08
C GLU A 513 40.52 17.60 -16.57
N GLU A 514 39.97 16.69 -15.76
CA GLU A 514 39.89 16.88 -14.31
C GLU A 514 41.29 16.83 -13.67
N GLY A 515 41.48 17.63 -12.62
CA GLY A 515 42.77 17.76 -11.92
C GLY A 515 43.06 16.65 -10.91
N GLU A 516 42.05 15.84 -10.55
CA GLU A 516 42.15 14.76 -9.58
C GLU A 516 41.08 13.67 -9.83
N PRO A 517 41.27 12.43 -9.32
CA PRO A 517 40.29 11.36 -9.43
C PRO A 517 38.93 11.69 -8.81
N PHE A 518 37.88 11.11 -9.38
CA PHE A 518 36.51 11.20 -8.86
C PHE A 518 36.26 10.11 -7.82
N GLY A 519 36.15 10.50 -6.55
CA GLY A 519 35.96 9.59 -5.42
C GLY A 519 34.63 9.82 -4.70
N PHE A 520 33.92 8.74 -4.43
CA PHE A 520 32.59 8.80 -3.80
C PHE A 520 32.32 7.59 -2.91
N PHE A 521 31.50 7.81 -1.89
CA PHE A 521 30.86 6.73 -1.18
C PHE A 521 29.60 6.29 -1.90
N CYS A 522 29.35 4.99 -1.89
CA CYS A 522 28.16 4.37 -2.42
C CYS A 522 27.62 3.41 -1.36
N ILE A 523 26.42 3.73 -0.88
CA ILE A 523 25.66 2.89 0.06
C ILE A 523 24.67 2.07 -0.75
N VAL A 524 24.67 0.76 -0.51
CA VAL A 524 23.75 -0.20 -1.13
C VAL A 524 23.33 -1.25 -0.12
N ASP A 525 22.22 -1.93 -0.39
CA ASP A 525 21.79 -3.08 0.41
C ASP A 525 22.85 -4.19 0.42
N HIS A 526 23.05 -4.82 1.58
CA HIS A 526 24.02 -5.90 1.75
C HIS A 526 23.68 -7.08 0.84
N GLU A 527 22.40 -7.45 0.80
CA GLU A 527 21.82 -8.37 -0.18
C GLU A 527 21.23 -7.56 -1.35
N ARG A 528 21.77 -7.74 -2.55
CA ARG A 528 21.37 -6.96 -3.74
C ARG A 528 21.54 -7.75 -5.04
N ASP A 529 20.79 -7.33 -6.05
CA ASP A 529 20.87 -7.87 -7.40
C ASP A 529 22.19 -7.50 -8.10
N ARG A 530 22.56 -8.30 -9.09
CA ARG A 530 23.73 -8.01 -9.92
C ARG A 530 23.35 -6.99 -11.00
N PRO A 531 24.20 -5.98 -11.26
CA PRO A 531 23.98 -5.07 -12.37
C PRO A 531 23.84 -5.79 -13.71
N VAL A 532 22.87 -5.37 -14.51
CA VAL A 532 22.63 -5.87 -15.86
C VAL A 532 22.86 -4.77 -16.89
N LYS A 533 22.99 -5.17 -18.17
CA LYS A 533 23.11 -4.20 -19.27
C LYS A 533 21.81 -3.36 -19.39
N PRO A 534 21.90 -2.11 -19.89
CA PRO A 534 20.75 -1.26 -20.17
C PRO A 534 19.63 -1.95 -20.95
#